data_AF-A0A0M9EUL1-F1
#
_entry.id   AF-A0A0M9EUL1-F1
#
_cell.length_a   1.000
_cell.length_b   1.000
_cell.length_c   1.000
_cell.angle_alpha   90.00
_cell.angle_beta   90.00
_cell.angle_gamma   90.00
#
_symmetry.space_group_name_H-M   'P 1'
#
loop_
_entity.id
_entity.type
_entity.pdbx_description
1 polymer ?
#
loop_
_entity_poly.entity_id
_entity_poly.type
_entity_poly.pdbx_seq_one_letter_code
_entity_poly.pdbx_strand_id
1 'polypeptide(L)'
;MPRMNLGLPYNHCSLAPGCRKGFQSSNLLHCGACQVVKYCGQPHQRADRPRHKVQCVPIKEQKQKLEVEEAKLRAEPSEDTGGEDPFETGQAWTSYESIESNAKPWRSIRT
;
A
#
# COMPACT_ATOMS: atom_id res chain seq x y z
N MET A 1 -13.94 7.34 -5.32
CA MET A 1 -14.29 5.96 -4.90
C MET A 1 -14.05 5.84 -3.40
N PRO A 2 -15.06 5.51 -2.58
CA PRO A 2 -14.85 5.34 -1.15
C PRO A 2 -14.04 4.06 -0.92
N ARG A 3 -12.86 4.23 -0.33
CA ARG A 3 -11.91 3.14 -0.03
C ARG A 3 -12.56 2.22 1.01
N MET A 4 -12.85 0.98 0.65
CA MET A 4 -13.46 -0.02 1.52
C MET A 4 -12.59 -0.18 2.78
N ASN A 5 -13.04 0.33 3.92
CA ASN A 5 -12.35 0.16 5.19
C ASN A 5 -12.60 -1.27 5.67
N LEU A 6 -11.54 -2.09 5.75
CA LEU A 6 -11.55 -3.48 6.24
C LEU A 6 -11.88 -3.61 7.75
N GLY A 7 -12.77 -2.76 8.29
CA GLY A 7 -13.12 -2.72 9.72
C GLY A 7 -11.99 -2.26 10.65
N LEU A 8 -10.78 -1.98 10.11
CA LEU A 8 -9.68 -1.49 10.91
C LEU A 8 -9.91 -0.02 11.28
N PRO A 9 -9.86 0.33 12.58
CA PRO A 9 -10.04 1.70 13.00
C PRO A 9 -8.93 2.58 12.41
N TYR A 10 -9.31 3.43 11.47
CA TYR A 10 -8.40 4.39 10.86
C TYR A 10 -8.02 5.46 11.89
N ASN A 11 -6.75 5.90 11.88
CA ASN A 11 -6.26 7.02 12.70
C ASN A 11 -6.49 6.86 14.22
N HIS A 12 -5.97 5.78 14.79
CA HIS A 12 -5.87 5.59 16.23
C HIS A 12 -4.44 5.82 16.73
N CYS A 13 -4.33 6.22 17.99
CA CYS A 13 -3.05 6.26 18.69
C CYS A 13 -2.62 4.84 19.08
N SER A 14 -1.39 4.44 18.81
CA SER A 14 -0.87 3.11 19.14
C SER A 14 -0.66 2.85 20.64
N LEU A 15 -0.87 3.86 21.50
CA LEU A 15 -0.86 3.72 22.96
C LEU A 15 -2.26 3.34 23.47
N ALA A 16 -2.63 2.06 23.32
CA ALA A 16 -4.00 1.56 23.47
C ALA A 16 -4.67 1.73 24.86
N PRO A 17 -4.01 1.59 26.03
CA PRO A 17 -4.70 1.82 27.30
C PRO A 17 -4.45 3.21 27.93
N GLY A 18 -3.69 4.10 27.28
CA GLY A 18 -3.24 5.37 27.90
C GLY A 18 -3.73 6.65 27.23
N CYS A 19 -4.28 6.57 26.02
CA CYS A 19 -4.59 7.75 25.23
C CYS A 19 -6.06 8.19 25.39
N ARG A 20 -6.32 9.24 26.20
CA ARG A 20 -7.67 9.84 26.32
C ARG A 20 -8.22 10.42 25.02
N LYS A 21 -7.36 10.74 24.04
CA LYS A 21 -7.82 11.26 22.73
C LYS A 21 -8.51 10.19 21.87
N GLY A 22 -8.45 8.91 22.24
CA GLY A 22 -9.21 7.85 21.60
C GLY A 22 -8.96 7.70 20.09
N PHE A 23 -9.82 6.90 19.45
CA PHE A 23 -9.98 6.85 18.00
C PHE A 23 -10.36 8.25 17.50
N GLN A 24 -9.75 8.78 16.43
CA GLN A 24 -10.11 10.06 15.76
C GLN A 24 -9.28 11.32 16.12
N SER A 25 -7.97 11.23 16.27
CA SER A 25 -7.14 12.43 16.09
C SER A 25 -6.76 12.60 14.61
N SER A 26 -7.19 13.71 13.99
CA SER A 26 -6.88 14.07 12.59
C SER A 26 -5.38 14.27 12.35
N ASN A 27 -4.67 14.81 13.35
CA ASN A 27 -3.24 15.13 13.28
C ASN A 27 -2.42 14.16 14.15
N LEU A 28 -2.23 12.94 13.66
CA LEU A 28 -1.34 11.96 14.30
C LEU A 28 0.09 12.10 13.77
N LEU A 29 1.04 12.09 14.70
CA LEU A 29 2.46 12.02 14.41
C LEU A 29 2.85 10.57 14.14
N HIS A 30 3.53 10.34 13.02
CA HIS A 30 4.11 9.04 12.71
C HIS A 30 5.43 8.87 13.47
N CYS A 31 5.80 7.63 13.78
CA CYS A 31 7.15 7.34 14.25
C CYS A 31 8.16 7.73 13.16
N GLY A 32 9.14 8.57 13.47
CA GLY A 32 10.13 9.02 12.47
C GLY A 32 11.00 7.91 11.88
N ALA A 33 11.15 6.77 12.56
CA ALA A 33 11.98 5.67 12.08
C ALA A 33 11.20 4.71 11.16
N CYS A 34 10.09 4.15 11.65
CA CYS A 34 9.34 3.15 10.89
C CYS A 34 8.20 3.76 10.06
N GLN A 35 7.72 4.96 10.38
CA GLN A 35 6.58 5.66 9.76
C GLN A 35 5.23 4.90 9.73
N VAL A 36 5.15 3.70 10.34
CA VAL A 36 3.93 2.87 10.37
C VAL A 36 2.99 3.25 11.53
N VAL A 37 3.49 3.30 12.76
CA VAL A 37 2.68 3.62 13.96
C VAL A 37 2.48 5.11 14.14
N LYS A 38 1.35 5.44 14.76
CA LYS A 38 0.81 6.79 14.88
C LYS A 38 0.55 7.15 16.33
N TYR A 39 0.88 8.38 16.71
CA TYR A 39 0.74 8.90 18.07
C TYR A 39 0.11 10.28 18.08
N CYS A 40 -0.68 10.60 19.10
CA CYS A 40 -1.25 11.93 19.24
C CYS A 40 -0.21 13.01 19.62
N GLY A 41 1.01 12.60 19.99
CA GLY A 41 2.06 13.48 20.49
C GLY A 41 3.34 12.73 20.87
N GLN A 42 4.43 13.47 21.07
CA GLN A 42 5.67 12.93 21.64
C GLN A 42 5.52 12.16 22.97
N PRO A 43 4.67 12.54 23.95
CA PRO A 43 4.60 11.79 25.20
C PRO A 43 4.17 10.33 24.99
N HIS A 44 3.20 10.10 24.09
CA HIS A 44 2.75 8.73 23.77
C HIS A 44 3.81 7.95 23.00
N GLN A 45 4.57 8.61 22.11
CA GLN A 45 5.68 8.00 21.42
C GLN A 45 6.79 7.56 22.38
N ARG A 46 7.12 8.40 23.39
CA ARG A 46 8.13 8.06 24.41
C ARG A 46 7.67 6.92 25.31
N ALA A 47 6.41 6.92 25.71
CA ALA A 47 5.83 5.87 26.55
C ALA A 47 5.75 4.50 25.84
N ASP A 48 5.40 4.49 24.54
CA ASP A 48 5.33 3.24 23.75
C ASP A 48 6.70 2.77 23.25
N ARG A 49 7.72 3.64 23.25
CA ARG A 49 9.05 3.36 22.69
C ARG A 49 9.66 2.01 23.08
N PRO A 50 9.68 1.56 24.35
CA PRO A 50 10.28 0.27 24.70
C PRO A 50 9.52 -0.92 24.09
N ARG A 51 8.19 -0.86 24.06
CA ARG A 51 7.34 -1.92 23.50
C ARG A 51 7.36 -1.91 21.97
N HIS A 52 7.23 -0.73 21.37
CA HIS A 52 7.25 -0.55 19.93
C HIS A 52 8.61 -0.89 19.30
N LYS A 53 9.73 -0.72 20.02
CA LYS A 53 11.10 -0.94 19.50
C LYS A 53 11.26 -2.31 18.80
N VAL A 54 10.68 -3.36 19.36
CA VAL A 54 10.76 -4.73 18.83
C VAL A 54 10.21 -4.81 17.39
N GLN A 55 9.15 -4.06 17.10
CA GLN A 55 8.56 -3.98 15.75
C GLN A 55 9.18 -2.86 14.91
N CYS A 56 9.65 -1.79 15.55
CA CYS A 56 10.24 -0.63 14.88
C CYS A 56 11.48 -0.99 14.07
N VAL A 57 12.40 -1.76 14.67
CA VAL A 57 13.69 -2.14 14.07
C VAL A 57 13.52 -2.93 12.78
N PRO A 58 12.80 -4.07 12.74
CA PRO A 58 12.67 -4.85 11.52
C PRO A 58 11.95 -4.07 10.41
N ILE A 59 10.93 -3.26 10.75
CA ILE A 59 10.24 -2.43 9.75
C ILE A 59 11.20 -1.40 9.14
N LYS A 60 12.02 -0.76 9.97
CA LYS A 60 13.02 0.21 9.49
C LYS A 60 13.99 -0.44 8.50
N GLU A 61 14.53 -1.61 8.84
CA GLU A 61 15.48 -2.34 7.99
C GLU A 61 14.84 -2.76 6.66
N GLN A 62 13.62 -3.30 6.70
CA GLN A 62 12.90 -3.67 5.49
C GLN A 62 12.63 -2.46 4.59
N LYS A 63 12.24 -1.32 5.17
CA LYS A 63 12.04 -0.09 4.38
C LYS A 63 13.33 0.38 3.71
N GLN A 64 14.45 0.37 4.42
CA GLN A 64 15.74 0.74 3.84
C GLN A 64 16.13 -0.18 2.69
N LYS A 65 15.89 -1.50 2.83
CA LYS A 65 16.13 -2.46 1.75
C LYS A 65 15.25 -2.15 0.54
N LEU A 66 13.96 -1.90 0.75
CA LEU A 66 13.03 -1.54 -0.33
C LEU A 66 13.43 -0.25 -1.05
N GLU A 67 13.87 0.77 -0.32
CA GLU A 67 14.33 2.04 -0.91
C GLU A 67 15.57 1.83 -1.79
N VAL A 68 16.50 0.94 -1.39
CA VAL A 68 17.68 0.60 -2.21
C VAL A 68 17.28 -0.16 -3.48
N GLU A 69 16.39 -1.15 -3.36
CA GLU A 69 15.90 -1.90 -4.52
C GLU A 69 15.11 -0.97 -5.47
N GLU A 70 14.25 -0.10 -4.95
CA GLU A 70 13.52 0.90 -5.76
C GLU A 70 14.48 1.86 -6.46
N ALA A 71 15.50 2.35 -5.75
CA ALA A 71 16.51 3.22 -6.33
C ALA A 71 17.29 2.53 -7.45
N LYS A 72 17.64 1.26 -7.28
CA LYS A 72 18.28 0.46 -8.33
C LYS A 72 17.38 0.32 -9.55
N LEU A 73 16.12 -0.08 -9.35
CA LEU A 73 15.15 -0.23 -10.43
C LEU A 73 14.87 1.08 -11.18
N ARG A 74 14.94 2.23 -10.48
CA ARG A 74 14.78 3.55 -11.11
C ARG A 74 16.07 4.08 -11.77
N ALA A 75 17.23 3.65 -11.31
CA ALA A 75 18.53 4.06 -11.86
C ALA A 75 18.92 3.27 -13.11
N GLU A 76 18.48 2.02 -13.22
CA GLU A 76 18.61 1.24 -14.46
C GLU A 76 17.63 1.85 -15.48
N PRO A 77 18.12 2.45 -16.58
CA PRO A 77 17.27 2.71 -17.73
C PRO A 77 16.75 1.35 -18.16
N SER A 78 15.43 1.19 -18.26
CA SER A 78 14.81 -0.05 -18.74
C SER A 78 15.62 -0.59 -19.91
N GLU A 79 16.20 -1.78 -19.76
CA GLU A 79 16.66 -2.55 -20.90
C GLU A 79 15.46 -2.69 -21.82
N ASP A 80 15.57 -1.92 -22.90
CA ASP A 80 14.67 -1.81 -24.03
C ASP A 80 14.04 -3.18 -24.29
N THR A 81 12.75 -3.34 -23.94
CA THR A 81 11.96 -4.30 -24.68
C THR A 81 11.95 -3.75 -26.10
N GLY A 82 12.90 -4.21 -26.92
CA GLY A 82 13.04 -3.94 -28.34
C GLY A 82 11.84 -4.48 -29.12
N GLY A 83 10.68 -3.92 -28.80
CA GLY A 83 9.37 -4.23 -29.28
C GLY A 83 8.60 -2.91 -29.13
N GLU A 84 8.15 -2.43 -30.27
CA GLU A 84 7.45 -1.16 -30.49
C GLU A 84 6.54 -0.80 -29.30
N ASP A 85 6.59 0.46 -28.87
CA ASP A 85 5.78 0.97 -27.76
C ASP A 85 4.29 0.57 -27.96
N PRO A 86 3.72 -0.27 -27.09
CA PRO A 86 2.33 -0.70 -27.20
C PRO A 86 1.31 0.45 -27.08
N PHE A 87 1.74 1.61 -26.58
CA PHE A 87 0.94 2.84 -26.52
C PHE A 87 0.96 3.61 -27.85
N GLU A 88 1.99 3.43 -28.68
CA GLU A 88 2.09 4.03 -30.02
C GLU A 88 1.42 3.17 -31.09
N THR A 89 1.47 1.83 -30.97
CA THR A 89 0.93 0.91 -31.99
C THR A 89 -0.57 0.65 -31.90
N GLY A 90 -1.30 1.26 -30.95
CA GLY A 90 -2.77 1.26 -30.92
C GLY A 90 -3.44 -0.13 -30.77
N GLN A 91 -2.66 -1.19 -30.51
CA GLN A 91 -3.17 -2.57 -30.41
C GLN A 91 -3.74 -2.92 -29.03
N ALA A 92 -3.65 -2.04 -28.04
CA ALA A 92 -4.16 -2.30 -26.70
C ALA A 92 -5.68 -2.55 -26.66
N TRP A 93 -6.45 -2.00 -27.62
CA TRP A 93 -7.90 -2.16 -27.69
C TRP A 93 -8.38 -3.37 -28.51
N THR A 94 -7.55 -3.89 -29.42
CA THR A 94 -7.99 -4.93 -30.38
C THR A 94 -8.07 -6.33 -29.79
N SER A 95 -7.47 -6.55 -28.61
CA SER A 95 -7.53 -7.84 -27.93
C SER A 95 -8.88 -8.08 -27.22
N TYR A 96 -9.61 -7.01 -26.84
CA TYR A 96 -10.88 -7.13 -26.14
C TYR A 96 -12.03 -7.59 -27.07
N GLU A 97 -12.02 -7.18 -28.34
CA GLU A 97 -13.01 -7.61 -29.35
C GLU A 97 -12.83 -9.07 -29.82
N SER A 98 -11.60 -9.62 -29.72
CA SER A 98 -11.35 -11.04 -30.05
C SER A 98 -11.83 -12.01 -28.97
N ILE A 99 -12.00 -11.55 -27.72
CA ILE A 99 -12.52 -12.41 -26.64
C ILE A 99 -14.05 -12.47 -26.68
N GLU A 100 -14.73 -11.36 -27.01
CA GLU A 100 -16.19 -11.33 -27.15
C GLU A 100 -16.71 -12.16 -28.33
N SER A 101 -15.94 -12.25 -29.41
CA SER A 101 -16.31 -13.03 -30.60
C SER A 101 -16.17 -14.55 -30.44
N ASN A 102 -15.44 -15.04 -29.43
CA ASN A 102 -15.29 -16.47 -29.15
C ASN A 102 -16.03 -16.94 -27.87
N ALA A 103 -16.77 -16.05 -27.21
CA ALA A 103 -17.63 -16.39 -26.09
C ALA A 103 -18.89 -17.11 -26.59
N LYS A 104 -18.88 -18.45 -26.50
CA LYS A 104 -20.07 -19.28 -26.76
C LYS A 104 -21.23 -18.81 -25.86
N PRO A 105 -22.44 -18.60 -26.40
CA PRO A 105 -23.58 -18.18 -25.60
C PRO A 105 -23.88 -19.25 -24.55
N TRP A 106 -24.10 -18.82 -23.30
CA TRP A 106 -24.59 -19.69 -22.22
C TRP A 106 -25.94 -20.27 -22.65
N ARG A 107 -25.98 -21.55 -23.02
CA ARG A 107 -27.22 -22.30 -23.17
C ARG A 107 -27.90 -22.34 -21.79
N SER A 108 -29.00 -21.61 -21.67
CA SER A 108 -29.96 -21.68 -20.57
C SER A 108 -30.40 -23.15 -20.37
N ILE A 109 -29.89 -23.81 -19.34
CA ILE A 109 -30.54 -24.99 -18.77
C ILE A 109 -31.75 -24.46 -18.01
N ARG A 110 -32.92 -24.50 -18.66
CA ARG A 110 -34.20 -24.37 -17.99
C ARG A 110 -34.67 -25.80 -17.70
N THR A 111 -34.88 -26.07 -16.41
CA THR A 111 -35.43 -27.29 -15.81
C THR A 111 -36.75 -27.71 -16.44
#